data_AF-A0A8H4WNW1-F1
#
_entry.id   AF-A0A8H4WNW1-F1
#
_cell.length_a   1.000
_cell.length_b   1.000
_cell.length_c   1.000
_cell.angle_alpha   90.00
_cell.angle_beta   90.00
_cell.angle_gamma   90.00
#
_symmetry.space_group_name_H-M   'P 1'
#
loop_
_entity.id
_entity.type
_entity.pdbx_description
1 polymer ?
#
loop_
_entity_poly.entity_id
_entity_poly.type
_entity_poly.pdbx_seq_one_letter_code
_entity_poly.pdbx_strand_id
1 'polypeptide(L)'
;MAISTKDREYEIVLFGATGYTGKLTAHHIARNLPTNLKWAIAGRSNIKLDVLAAELKNISRDRLQPGIEIVDVEDKAQLTALVARAK
;
A
#
# COMPACT_ATOMS: atom_id res chain seq x y z
N MET A 1 6.24 -23.84 3.80
CA MET A 1 6.08 -23.30 2.42
C MET A 1 7.13 -22.22 2.23
N ALA A 2 8.04 -22.42 1.28
CA ALA A 2 9.02 -21.39 0.91
C ALA A 2 8.35 -20.39 -0.03
N ILE A 3 8.21 -19.13 0.39
CA ILE A 3 7.63 -18.07 -0.44
C ILE A 3 8.74 -17.61 -1.40
N SER A 4 8.67 -18.06 -2.66
CA SER A 4 9.55 -17.62 -3.75
C SER A 4 9.55 -16.09 -3.89
N THR A 5 10.71 -15.47 -3.96
CA THR A 5 10.88 -14.00 -4.04
C THR A 5 10.65 -13.42 -5.44
N LYS A 6 10.43 -14.28 -6.45
CA LYS A 6 10.33 -13.86 -7.86
C LYS A 6 9.01 -13.19 -8.26
N ASP A 7 7.94 -13.33 -7.46
CA ASP A 7 6.59 -12.80 -7.78
C ASP A 7 6.10 -11.69 -6.83
N ARG A 8 6.98 -11.11 -6.01
CA ARG A 8 6.60 -10.08 -5.03
C ARG A 8 6.51 -8.71 -5.72
N GLU A 9 5.27 -8.32 -6.03
CA GLU A 9 4.88 -7.10 -6.74
C GLU A 9 5.24 -5.83 -5.96
N TYR A 10 5.09 -5.87 -4.64
CA TYR A 10 5.29 -4.73 -3.76
C TYR A 10 6.56 -4.89 -2.91
N GLU A 11 7.26 -3.78 -2.74
CA GLU A 11 8.36 -3.64 -1.79
C GLU A 11 7.84 -3.24 -0.42
N ILE A 12 6.75 -2.48 -0.38
CA ILE A 12 6.05 -2.07 0.85
C ILE A 12 4.55 -2.16 0.64
N VAL A 13 3.84 -2.72 1.62
CA VAL A 13 2.39 -2.59 1.74
C VAL A 13 2.08 -1.89 3.05
N LEU A 14 1.45 -0.71 2.97
CA LEU A 14 1.03 0.04 4.14
C LEU A 14 -0.40 -0.34 4.51
N PHE A 15 -0.56 -1.29 5.44
CA PHE A 15 -1.86 -1.68 5.96
C PHE A 15 -2.38 -0.67 7.00
N GLY A 16 -3.68 -0.37 6.96
CA GLY A 16 -4.29 0.66 7.80
C GLY A 16 -4.00 2.09 7.30
N ALA A 17 -3.71 2.25 6.00
CA ALA A 17 -3.28 3.51 5.41
C ALA A 17 -4.26 4.68 5.61
N THR A 18 -5.55 4.40 5.80
CA THR A 18 -6.57 5.44 5.98
C THR A 18 -6.76 5.87 7.44
N GLY A 19 -6.09 5.21 8.40
CA GLY A 19 -6.08 5.63 9.80
C GLY A 19 -5.22 6.88 10.02
N TYR A 20 -5.23 7.45 11.22
CA TYR A 20 -4.51 8.70 11.52
C TYR A 20 -3.01 8.59 11.22
N THR A 21 -2.32 7.67 11.89
CA THR A 21 -0.89 7.43 11.65
C THR A 21 -0.62 6.88 10.26
N GLY A 22 -1.50 6.00 9.76
CA GLY A 22 -1.40 5.44 8.40
C GLY A 22 -1.36 6.52 7.33
N LYS A 23 -2.22 7.54 7.43
CA LYS A 23 -2.24 8.65 6.47
C LYS A 23 -0.94 9.44 6.52
N LEU A 24 -0.45 9.78 7.72
CA LEU A 24 0.83 10.49 7.88
C LEU A 24 2.00 9.70 7.29
N THR A 25 2.04 8.38 7.53
CA THR A 25 3.05 7.49 6.95
C THR A 25 2.93 7.45 5.43
N ALA A 26 1.73 7.35 4.86
CA ALA A 26 1.53 7.36 3.41
C ALA A 26 2.05 8.66 2.77
N HIS A 27 1.74 9.80 3.39
CA HIS A 27 2.24 11.10 2.97
C HIS A 27 3.77 11.18 3.09
N HIS A 28 4.35 10.64 4.16
CA HIS A 28 5.79 10.58 4.33
C HIS A 28 6.45 9.75 3.22
N ILE A 29 5.88 8.59 2.87
CA ILE A 29 6.34 7.76 1.76
C ILE A 29 6.29 8.53 0.44
N ALA A 30 5.15 9.16 0.12
CA ALA A 30 5.01 9.89 -1.14
C ALA A 30 5.96 11.09 -1.28
N ARG A 31 6.38 11.70 -0.16
CA ARG A 31 7.31 12.86 -0.16
C ARG A 31 8.78 12.49 -0.14
N ASN A 32 9.15 11.40 0.53
CA ASN A 32 10.54 11.18 0.94
C ASN A 32 11.15 9.89 0.41
N LEU A 33 10.35 8.90 0.03
CA LEU A 33 10.89 7.64 -0.49
C LEU A 33 11.15 7.74 -2.00
N PRO A 34 12.02 6.88 -2.56
CA PRO A 34 12.31 6.87 -3.99
C PRO A 34 11.05 6.81 -4.84
N THR A 35 11.03 7.60 -5.92
CA THR A 35 9.87 7.71 -6.82
C THR A 35 9.59 6.41 -7.58
N ASN A 36 10.56 5.51 -7.67
CA ASN A 36 10.43 4.19 -8.29
C ASN A 36 10.03 3.06 -7.30
N LEU A 37 9.70 3.39 -6.05
CA LEU A 37 9.23 2.42 -5.07
C LEU A 37 7.93 1.75 -5.54
N LYS A 38 7.92 0.42 -5.64
CA LYS A 38 6.69 -0.35 -5.87
C LYS A 38 6.02 -0.61 -4.54
N TRP A 39 4.83 -0.06 -4.32
CA TRP A 39 4.17 -0.13 -3.02
C TRP A 39 2.66 -0.09 -3.15
N ALA A 40 1.96 -0.43 -2.07
CA ALA A 40 0.51 -0.35 -1.99
C ALA A 40 0.03 0.25 -0.66
N ILE A 41 -1.17 0.85 -0.71
CA ILE A 41 -1.95 1.23 0.48
C ILE A 41 -3.07 0.21 0.67
N ALA A 42 -3.25 -0.28 1.90
CA ALA A 42 -4.21 -1.32 2.20
C ALA A 42 -5.15 -0.96 3.35
N GLY A 43 -6.38 -1.47 3.28
CA GLY A 43 -7.39 -1.30 4.31
C GLY A 43 -8.79 -1.72 3.85
N ARG A 44 -9.80 -1.54 4.71
CA ARG A 44 -11.15 -2.07 4.49
C ARG A 44 -12.03 -1.21 3.58
N SER A 45 -11.78 0.10 3.53
CA SER A 45 -12.66 1.05 2.84
C SER A 45 -12.03 1.51 1.53
N ASN A 46 -12.55 0.95 0.43
CA ASN A 46 -12.13 1.32 -0.93
C ASN A 46 -12.23 2.84 -1.17
N ILE A 47 -13.38 3.45 -0.85
CA ILE A 47 -13.60 4.89 -1.02
C ILE A 47 -12.52 5.73 -0.29
N LYS A 48 -12.18 5.38 0.95
CA LYS A 48 -11.16 6.13 1.71
C LYS A 48 -9.75 5.93 1.14
N LEU A 49 -9.47 4.75 0.56
CA LEU A 49 -8.20 4.46 -0.09
C LEU A 49 -8.06 5.21 -1.41
N ASP A 50 -9.13 5.29 -2.22
CA ASP A 50 -9.15 6.08 -3.45
C ASP A 50 -8.90 7.57 -3.18
N VAL A 51 -9.56 8.13 -2.16
CA VAL A 51 -9.33 9.52 -1.73
C VAL A 51 -7.86 9.72 -1.33
N LEU A 52 -7.31 8.81 -0.52
CA LEU A 52 -5.90 8.88 -0.13
C LEU A 52 -4.96 8.74 -1.35
N ALA A 53 -5.24 7.83 -2.28
CA ALA A 53 -4.44 7.66 -3.50
C ALA A 53 -4.43 8.94 -4.35
N ALA A 54 -5.57 9.61 -4.49
CA ALA A 54 -5.68 10.89 -5.18
C ALA A 54 -4.88 12.00 -4.46
N GLU A 55 -4.96 12.08 -3.13
CA GLU A 55 -4.14 12.99 -2.32
C GLU A 55 -2.64 12.75 -2.55
N LEU A 56 -2.18 11.49 -2.49
CA LEU A 56 -0.78 11.11 -2.68
C LEU A 56 -0.28 11.42 -4.10
N LYS A 57 -1.12 11.21 -5.11
CA LYS A 57 -0.81 11.57 -6.50
C LYS A 57 -0.59 13.07 -6.67
N ASN A 58 -1.35 13.90 -5.96
CA ASN A 58 -1.16 15.35 -5.99
C ASN A 58 0.16 15.79 -5.32
N ILE A 59 0.67 15.01 -4.38
CA ILE A 59 1.94 15.28 -3.69
C ILE A 59 3.15 14.98 -4.58
N SER A 60 3.13 13.85 -5.28
CA SER A 60 4.17 13.48 -6.24
C SER A 60 3.53 12.74 -7.41
N ARG A 61 3.45 13.45 -8.55
CA ARG A 61 2.82 12.94 -9.78
C ARG A 61 3.78 12.07 -10.60
N ASP A 62 5.07 12.28 -10.41
CA ASP A 62 6.19 11.69 -11.15
C ASP A 62 6.62 10.32 -10.62
N ARG A 63 6.13 9.92 -9.44
CA ARG A 63 6.40 8.59 -8.86
C ARG A 63 5.45 7.51 -9.34
N LEU A 64 5.88 6.26 -9.12
CA LEU A 64 5.00 5.09 -9.16
C LEU A 64 3.93 5.23 -8.07
N GLN A 65 2.68 5.34 -8.52
CA GLN A 65 1.53 5.51 -7.64
C GLN A 65 1.27 4.21 -6.87
N PRO A 66 0.78 4.29 -5.62
CA PRO A 66 0.49 3.09 -4.85
C PRO A 66 -0.59 2.24 -5.52
N GLY A 67 -0.43 0.92 -5.44
CA GLY A 67 -1.56 0.00 -5.59
C GLY A 67 -2.57 0.18 -4.45
N ILE A 68 -3.81 -0.26 -4.67
CA ILE A 68 -4.88 -0.25 -3.66
C ILE A 68 -5.26 -1.68 -3.35
N GLU A 69 -5.15 -2.05 -2.08
CA GLU A 69 -5.43 -3.42 -1.61
C GLU A 69 -6.57 -3.40 -0.58
N ILE A 70 -7.73 -3.91 -0.97
CA ILE A 70 -8.88 -4.02 -0.06
C ILE A 70 -8.74 -5.30 0.73
N VAL A 71 -8.37 -5.17 2.00
CA VAL A 71 -8.13 -6.32 2.87
C VAL A 71 -8.68 -6.03 4.26
N ASP A 72 -9.41 -7.02 4.79
CA ASP A 72 -9.79 -7.06 6.20
C ASP A 72 -8.74 -7.78 7.03
N VAL A 73 -8.41 -7.22 8.20
CA VAL A 73 -7.46 -7.82 9.13
C VAL A 73 -8.02 -9.09 9.78
N GLU A 74 -9.34 -9.21 9.85
CA GLU A 74 -10.01 -10.39 10.40
C GLU A 74 -10.06 -11.55 9.39
N ASP A 75 -9.83 -11.28 8.10
CA ASP A 75 -9.75 -12.29 7.04
C ASP A 75 -8.29 -12.75 6.84
N LYS A 76 -7.94 -13.85 7.52
CA LYS A 76 -6.61 -14.46 7.42
C LYS A 76 -6.24 -14.89 6.00
N ALA A 77 -7.19 -15.27 5.17
CA ALA A 77 -6.91 -15.72 3.81
C ALA A 77 -6.49 -14.54 2.94
N GLN A 78 -7.22 -13.42 3.04
CA GLN A 78 -6.84 -12.17 2.36
C GLN A 78 -5.49 -11.64 2.83
N LEU A 79 -5.23 -11.66 4.15
CA LEU A 79 -3.93 -11.26 4.68
C LEU A 79 -2.79 -12.14 4.17
N THR A 80 -2.99 -13.46 4.14
CA THR A 80 -1.97 -14.39 3.62
C THR A 80 -1.67 -14.10 2.15
N ALA A 81 -2.69 -13.84 1.34
CA ALA A 81 -2.54 -13.47 -0.06
C ALA A 81 -1.81 -12.12 -0.23
N LEU A 82 -2.12 -11.13 0.61
CA LEU A 82 -1.46 -9.82 0.59
C LEU A 82 0.02 -9.91 0.95
N VAL A 83 0.35 -10.67 2.01
CA VAL A 83 1.74 -10.89 2.44
C VAL A 83 2.56 -11.58 1.35
N ALA A 84 1.96 -12.53 0.62
CA ALA A 84 2.65 -13.20 -0.49
C ALA A 84 3.05 -12.25 -1.63
N ARG A 85 2.41 -11.07 -1.74
CA ARG A 85 2.70 -10.05 -2.77
C ARG A 85 3.74 -9.02 -2.36
N ALA A 86 4.15 -8.99 -1.09
CA ALA A 86 5.09 -8.01 -0.54
C ALA A 86 6.43 -8.65 -0.16
N LYS A 87 7.57 -8.01 -0.50
CA LYS A 87 8.97 -8.44 -0.21
C LYS A 87 9.25 -8.73 1.26
#